data_AF-A0A2T0XR57-F1
#
_entry.id   AF-A0A2T0XR57-F1
#
_cell.length_a   1.000
_cell.length_b   1.000
_cell.length_c   1.000
_cell.angle_alpha   90.00
_cell.angle_beta   90.00
_cell.angle_gamma   90.00
#
_symmetry.space_group_name_H-M   'P 1'
#
loop_
_entity.id
_entity.type
_entity.pdbx_description
1 polymer ?
#
loop_
_entity_poly.entity_id
_entity_poly.type
_entity_poly.pdbx_seq_one_letter_code
_entity_poly.pdbx_strand_id
1 'polypeptide(L)' 'MEEAKKDKSKKTKRGAWTIGWGWMLVVPAMAFLSWATKKGIKDALEEEHPAPLTILKERYAKGEIDRNEYEEKLRDLLAS' A
#
# COMPACT_ATOMS: atom_id res chain seq x y z
N MET A 1 13.23 -43.19 -21.74
CA MET A 1 11.77 -43.05 -21.56
C MET A 1 11.47 -43.27 -20.09
N GLU A 2 10.52 -42.49 -19.56
CA GLU A 2 9.74 -42.77 -18.33
C GLU A 2 10.50 -42.69 -16.98
N GLU A 3 10.10 -41.94 -15.95
CA GLU A 3 8.85 -41.25 -15.61
C GLU A 3 9.16 -40.11 -14.63
N ALA A 4 8.50 -38.98 -14.82
CA ALA A 4 8.36 -37.94 -13.81
C ALA A 4 7.45 -38.42 -12.66
N LYS A 5 7.68 -37.89 -11.45
CA LYS A 5 6.71 -37.53 -10.40
C LYS A 5 7.19 -37.94 -9.00
N LYS A 6 7.40 -36.93 -8.15
CA LYS A 6 6.51 -36.71 -7.00
C LYS A 6 6.82 -35.36 -6.36
N ASP A 7 6.17 -34.35 -6.91
CA ASP A 7 5.58 -33.29 -6.10
C ASP A 7 4.71 -33.95 -5.02
N LYS A 8 5.10 -33.84 -3.74
CA LYS A 8 4.17 -33.96 -2.61
C LYS A 8 4.70 -33.18 -1.41
N SER A 9 4.18 -31.96 -1.31
CA SER A 9 3.68 -31.34 -0.08
C SER A 9 4.56 -31.46 1.16
N LYS A 10 5.12 -30.32 1.58
CA LYS A 10 5.53 -30.07 2.96
C LYS A 10 4.30 -30.25 3.87
N LYS A 11 4.02 -31.49 4.26
CA LYS A 11 2.96 -31.84 5.20
C LYS A 11 3.42 -31.36 6.57
N THR A 12 3.07 -30.12 6.92
CA THR A 12 3.25 -29.58 8.27
C THR A 12 2.32 -30.33 9.22
N LYS A 13 2.76 -31.49 9.72
CA LYS A 13 2.11 -32.17 10.85
C LYS A 13 2.44 -31.41 12.14
N ARG A 14 1.88 -30.22 12.31
CA ARG A 14 1.89 -29.49 13.59
C ARG A 14 0.50 -28.90 13.86
N GLY A 15 -0.54 -29.71 13.66
CA GLY A 15 -1.94 -29.27 13.66
C GLY A 15 -2.58 -29.09 15.03
N ALA A 16 -1.93 -29.47 16.14
CA ALA A 16 -2.53 -29.34 17.48
C ALA A 16 -1.69 -28.49 18.44
N TRP A 17 -0.36 -28.46 18.30
CA TRP A 17 0.54 -27.71 19.19
C TRP A 17 0.68 -26.22 18.80
N THR A 18 0.48 -25.88 17.52
CA THR A 18 0.60 -24.50 17.01
C THR A 18 -0.60 -23.62 17.35
N ILE A 19 -1.74 -24.22 17.69
CA ILE A 19 -2.99 -23.49 17.94
C ILE A 19 -2.95 -22.78 19.30
N GLY A 20 -2.32 -23.37 20.33
CA GLY A 20 -2.22 -22.75 21.65
C GLY A 20 -1.18 -21.63 21.75
N TRP A 21 0.04 -21.87 21.27
CA TRP A 21 1.18 -20.93 21.43
C TRP A 21 1.74 -20.39 20.10
N GLY A 22 1.49 -21.07 18.99
CA GLY A 22 2.04 -20.68 17.68
C GLY A 22 1.41 -19.42 17.10
N TRP A 23 0.12 -19.18 17.34
CA TRP A 23 -0.54 -17.94 16.93
C TRP A 23 0.07 -16.69 17.58
N MET A 24 0.67 -16.80 18.77
CA MET A 24 1.33 -15.68 19.44
C MET A 24 2.57 -15.17 18.72
N LEU A 25 3.19 -15.97 17.85
CA LEU A 25 4.27 -15.51 16.95
C LEU A 25 3.73 -15.13 15.58
N VAL A 26 2.75 -15.88 15.07
CA VAL A 26 2.19 -15.67 13.73
C VAL A 26 1.38 -14.38 13.67
N VAL A 27 0.53 -14.08 14.66
CA VAL A 27 -0.31 -12.88 14.69
C VAL A 27 0.53 -11.60 14.72
N PRO A 28 1.51 -11.40 15.62
CA PRO A 28 2.31 -10.17 15.59
C PRO A 28 3.20 -10.09 14.35
N ALA A 29 3.73 -11.20 13.84
CA ALA A 29 4.48 -11.18 12.59
C ALA A 29 3.61 -10.77 11.40
N MET A 30 2.40 -11.32 11.29
CA MET A 30 1.44 -10.98 10.23
C MET A 30 0.94 -9.54 10.38
N ALA A 31 0.68 -9.09 11.61
CA ALA A 31 0.26 -7.71 11.91
C ALA A 31 1.38 -6.71 11.59
N PHE A 32 2.63 -7.01 11.95
CA PHE A 32 3.79 -6.19 11.64
C PHE A 32 4.02 -6.09 10.13
N LEU A 33 3.95 -7.23 9.42
CA LEU A 33 4.07 -7.25 7.97
C LEU A 33 2.91 -6.49 7.30
N SER A 34 1.69 -6.66 7.80
CA SER A 34 0.51 -5.92 7.32
C SER A 34 0.57 -4.42 7.63
N TRP A 35 1.16 -4.02 8.75
CA TRP A 35 1.34 -2.60 9.09
C TRP A 35 2.44 -1.95 8.24
N ALA A 36 3.54 -2.67 8.00
CA ALA A 36 4.63 -2.23 7.14
C ALA A 36 4.15 -2.01 5.70
N THR A 37 3.35 -2.92 5.14
CA THR A 37 2.78 -2.75 3.80
C THR A 37 1.67 -1.71 3.77
N LYS A 38 0.82 -1.62 4.80
CA LYS A 38 -0.22 -0.58 4.89
C LYS A 38 0.36 0.84 4.99
N LYS A 39 1.56 1.05 5.55
CA LYS A 39 2.19 2.39 5.53
C LYS A 39 2.51 2.83 4.10
N GLY A 40 3.25 2.03 3.34
CA GLY A 40 3.60 2.40 1.95
C GLY A 40 2.41 2.36 0.99
N ILE A 41 1.45 1.45 1.20
CA ILE A 41 0.26 1.38 0.36
C ILE A 41 -0.73 2.49 0.70
N LYS A 42 -0.83 2.98 1.94
CA LYS A 42 -1.70 4.12 2.24
C LYS A 42 -1.22 5.40 1.56
N ASP A 43 0.09 5.68 1.57
CA ASP A 43 0.64 6.79 0.80
C ASP A 43 0.41 6.60 -0.72
N ALA A 44 0.52 5.38 -1.24
CA ALA A 44 0.30 5.07 -2.67
C ALA A 44 -1.19 4.95 -3.09
N LEU A 45 -2.11 4.57 -2.19
CA LEU A 45 -3.55 4.57 -2.46
C LEU A 45 -4.12 5.98 -2.33
N GLU A 46 -3.53 6.82 -1.48
CA GLU A 46 -3.82 8.25 -1.43
C GLU A 46 -3.31 8.98 -2.68
N GLU A 47 -2.32 8.41 -3.40
CA GLU A 47 -1.97 8.83 -4.77
C GLU A 47 -2.98 8.41 -5.86
N GLU A 48 -3.91 7.47 -5.61
CA GLU A 48 -4.93 7.11 -6.62
C GLU A 48 -5.97 8.23 -6.78
N HIS A 49 -6.14 9.04 -5.75
CA HIS A 49 -6.86 10.31 -5.81
C HIS A 49 -5.90 11.45 -5.47
N PRO A 50 -5.02 11.85 -6.41
CA PRO A 50 -4.10 12.92 -6.14
C PRO A 50 -4.91 14.13 -5.70
N ALA A 51 -4.64 14.60 -4.48
CA ALA A 51 -5.34 15.73 -3.90
C ALA A 51 -5.38 16.86 -4.95
N PRO A 52 -6.49 17.61 -5.08
CA PRO A 52 -6.60 18.69 -6.08
C PRO A 52 -5.39 19.65 -6.07
N LEU A 53 -4.79 19.85 -4.89
CA LEU A 53 -3.55 20.62 -4.70
C LEU A 53 -2.33 20.02 -5.42
N THR A 54 -2.17 18.69 -5.40
CA THR A 54 -1.07 17.97 -6.05
C THR A 54 -1.15 18.13 -7.56
N ILE A 55 -2.35 17.95 -8.14
CA ILE A 55 -2.58 18.17 -9.58
C ILE A 55 -2.29 19.63 -9.94
N LEU A 56 -2.75 20.58 -9.13
CA LEU A 56 -2.53 22.00 -9.36
C LEU A 56 -1.03 22.36 -9.36
N LYS A 57 -0.27 21.82 -8.40
CA LYS A 57 1.19 22.00 -8.31
C LYS A 57 1.93 21.37 -9.48
N GLU A 58 1.51 20.20 -9.93
CA GLU A 58 2.11 19.52 -11.08
C GLU A 58 1.96 20.34 -12.37
N ARG A 59 0.78 20.91 -12.62
CA ARG A 59 0.53 21.74 -13.82
C ARG A 59 1.31 23.05 -13.78
N TYR A 60 1.47 23.67 -12.61
CA TYR A 60 2.32 24.85 -12.45
C TYR A 60 3.79 24.52 -12.72
N ALA A 61 4.28 23.37 -12.21
CA ALA A 61 5.65 22.92 -12.45
C ALA A 61 5.91 22.58 -13.93
N LYS A 62 4.90 22.05 -14.63
CA LYS A 62 4.94 21.84 -16.08
C LYS A 62 4.84 23.14 -16.90
N GLY A 63 4.46 24.26 -16.27
CA GLY A 63 4.21 25.53 -16.95
C GLY A 63 2.91 25.58 -17.74
N GLU A 64 1.96 24.68 -17.47
CA GLU A 64 0.65 24.65 -18.13
C GLU A 64 -0.32 25.73 -17.60
N ILE A 65 -0.04 26.26 -16.41
CA ILE A 65 -0.80 27.34 -15.77
C ILE A 65 0.14 28.45 -15.30
N ASP A 66 -0.31 29.69 -15.37
CA ASP A 66 0.44 30.83 -14.86
C ASP A 66 0.37 30.89 -13.32
N ARG A 67 1.31 31.62 -12.72
CA ARG A 67 1.34 31.87 -11.27
C ARG A 67 0.03 32.48 -10.78
N ASN A 68 -0.57 33.40 -11.52
CA ASN A 68 -1.81 34.05 -11.09
C ASN A 68 -2.97 33.05 -11.00
N GLU A 69 -3.11 32.18 -12.02
CA GLU A 69 -4.11 31.11 -12.03
C GLU A 69 -3.87 30.06 -10.95
N TYR A 70 -2.60 29.75 -10.66
CA TYR A 70 -2.22 28.86 -9.58
C TYR A 70 -2.67 29.41 -8.23
N GLU A 71 -2.41 30.69 -7.95
CA GLU A 71 -2.77 31.34 -6.69
C GLU A 71 -4.30 31.42 -6.50
N GLU A 72 -5.07 31.74 -7.55
CA GLU A 72 -6.53 31.75 -7.49
C GLU A 72 -7.11 30.37 -7.14
N LYS A 73 -6.69 29.32 -7.86
CA LYS A 73 -7.17 27.95 -7.61
C LYS A 73 -6.70 27.41 -6.28
N LEU A 74 -5.49 27.76 -5.83
CA LEU A 74 -4.99 27.37 -4.52
C LEU A 74 -5.82 27.99 -3.40
N ARG A 75 -6.22 29.26 -3.54
CA ARG A 75 -7.11 29.92 -2.56
C ARG A 75 -8.50 29.29 -2.54
N ASP A 76 -9.05 28.95 -3.69
CA ASP A 76 -10.35 28.29 -3.80
C ASP A 76 -10.36 26.91 -3.11
N LEU A 77 -9.28 26.13 -3.32
CA LEU A 77 -9.08 24.83 -2.68
C LEU A 77 -8.84 24.90 -1.16
N LEU A 78 -8.28 26.00 -0.66
CA LEU A 78 -8.07 26.23 0.78
C LEU A 78 -9.30 26.82 1.48
N ALA A 79 -10.20 27.45 0.72
CA ALA A 79 -11.44 28.03 1.22
C ALA A 79 -12.61 27.03 1.25
N SER A 80 -12.46 25.88 0.58
CA SER A 80 -13.41 24.75 0.56
C SER A 80 -13.22 23.83 1.77
#